data_AF-T5AJH1-F1
#
_entry.id   AF-T5AJH1-F1
#
_cell.length_a   1.000
_cell.length_b   1.000
_cell.length_c   1.000
_cell.angle_alpha   90.00
_cell.angle_beta   90.00
_cell.angle_gamma   90.00
#
_symmetry.space_group_name_H-M   'P 1'
#
loop_
_entity.id
_entity.type
_entity.pdbx_description
1 polymer ?
#
loop_
_entity_poly.entity_id
_entity_poly.type
_entity_poly.pdbx_seq_one_letter_code
_entity_poly.pdbx_strand_id
1 'polypeptide(L)'
;MGSEFGVTPDTLPELRLDAVGVFWIVWAVIWTIVLLGGMMFLYSRRDMPILRIRGLPLSFAAVALLHFYWFAVTTGYVYGPLMPEVAEYWIMGIWFPFGIALFHASNSRFLYVANAQKRYVNTAGHAGWDRKRPRIRKTLVARWKMLDYSYKMLLVVGLGMGLQLFLTLFMFVVSRKFHSSFGIPGTEVSGTYMEVKTAQGRGWEWWPSVFWQLFWAWIVAPTILWRARGLRDTQGWRTQTIACCLSGLHAAPMWLVGLYAPGMARVNDYFIPPQW
;
A
#
# COMPACT_ATOMS: atom_id res chain seq x y z
N MET A 1 -13.10 21.51 7.81
CA MET A 1 -12.43 20.59 6.88
C MET A 1 -11.18 20.07 7.59
N GLY A 2 -11.10 18.79 8.02
CA GLY A 2 -9.94 18.24 8.78
C GLY A 2 -8.86 17.61 7.89
N SER A 3 -7.58 17.98 8.04
CA SER A 3 -6.48 17.38 7.25
C SER A 3 -6.38 15.86 7.49
N GLU A 4 -5.56 15.14 6.70
CA GLU A 4 -5.29 13.71 6.96
C GLU A 4 -4.73 13.47 8.37
N PHE A 5 -4.15 14.48 9.04
CA PHE A 5 -3.71 14.38 10.43
C PHE A 5 -4.68 14.99 11.45
N GLY A 6 -5.92 15.31 11.07
CA GLY A 6 -6.88 15.97 11.98
C GLY A 6 -6.40 17.35 12.43
N VAL A 7 -5.52 17.99 11.65
CA VAL A 7 -5.00 19.33 11.90
C VAL A 7 -5.96 20.36 11.30
N THR A 8 -6.21 21.41 12.06
CA THR A 8 -7.03 22.57 11.70
C THR A 8 -6.19 23.84 11.75
N PRO A 9 -6.67 24.96 11.16
CA PRO A 9 -6.01 26.26 11.29
C PRO A 9 -5.73 26.67 12.75
N ASP A 10 -6.60 26.27 13.67
CA ASP A 10 -6.51 26.60 15.10
C ASP A 10 -5.59 25.65 15.90
N THR A 11 -5.04 24.62 15.26
CA THR A 11 -4.16 23.65 15.92
C THR A 11 -2.82 24.29 16.26
N LEU A 12 -2.40 24.19 17.52
CA LEU A 12 -1.06 24.63 17.94
C LEU A 12 0.03 23.72 17.35
N PRO A 13 1.15 24.28 16.84
CA PRO A 13 2.27 23.52 16.31
C PRO A 13 3.13 22.95 17.44
N GLU A 14 2.59 21.99 18.18
CA GLU A 14 3.26 21.33 19.30
C GLU A 14 3.02 19.81 19.29
N LEU A 15 3.87 19.07 20.01
CA LEU A 15 3.67 17.63 20.19
C LEU A 15 2.48 17.37 21.11
N ARG A 16 1.58 16.47 20.68
CA ARG A 16 0.48 15.99 21.52
C ARG A 16 0.92 14.76 22.31
N LEU A 17 1.43 14.99 23.52
CA LEU A 17 1.89 13.95 24.46
C LEU A 17 0.92 13.73 25.63
N ASP A 18 -0.36 13.95 25.40
CA ASP A 18 -1.42 13.61 26.33
C ASP A 18 -1.62 12.07 26.42
N ALA A 19 -2.59 11.62 27.21
CA ALA A 19 -2.84 10.19 27.39
C ALA A 19 -3.11 9.46 26.05
N VAL A 20 -3.76 10.12 25.09
CA VAL A 20 -4.03 9.58 23.76
C VAL A 20 -2.75 9.47 22.95
N GLY A 21 -1.91 10.50 22.96
CA GLY A 21 -0.60 10.45 22.30
C GLY A 21 0.30 9.33 22.85
N VAL A 22 0.36 9.18 24.17
CA VAL A 22 1.10 8.09 24.82
C VAL A 22 0.56 6.72 24.40
N PHE A 23 -0.77 6.55 24.36
CA PHE A 23 -1.38 5.31 23.88
C PHE A 23 -0.92 4.97 22.46
N TRP A 24 -0.99 5.92 21.52
CA TRP A 24 -0.59 5.68 20.13
C TRP A 24 0.89 5.32 19.98
N ILE A 25 1.78 5.96 20.74
CA ILE A 25 3.20 5.64 20.76
C ILE A 25 3.43 4.22 21.28
N VAL A 26 2.84 3.87 22.42
CA VAL A 26 2.99 2.55 23.03
C VAL A 26 2.45 1.47 22.09
N TRP A 27 1.29 1.70 21.49
CA TRP A 27 0.70 0.80 20.51
C TRP A 27 1.60 0.61 19.29
N ALA A 28 2.15 1.69 18.74
CA ALA A 28 3.08 1.64 17.62
C ALA A 28 4.33 0.82 17.96
N VAL A 29 4.94 1.06 19.12
CA VAL A 29 6.15 0.34 19.57
C VAL A 29 5.87 -1.15 19.79
N ILE A 30 4.79 -1.50 20.49
CA ILE A 30 4.42 -2.90 20.73
C ILE A 30 4.24 -3.63 19.40
N TRP A 31 3.49 -3.05 18.46
CA TRP A 31 3.28 -3.65 17.15
C TRP A 31 4.58 -3.79 16.34
N THR A 32 5.45 -2.77 16.36
CA THR A 32 6.76 -2.85 15.72
C THR A 32 7.60 -4.01 16.28
N ILE A 33 7.64 -4.18 17.60
CA ILE A 33 8.38 -5.29 18.24
C ILE A 33 7.82 -6.64 17.79
N VAL A 34 6.49 -6.81 17.81
CA VAL A 34 5.83 -8.06 17.36
C VAL A 34 6.14 -8.34 15.90
N LEU A 35 6.04 -7.33 15.04
CA LEU A 35 6.28 -7.45 13.59
C LEU A 35 7.74 -7.81 13.29
N LEU A 36 8.69 -7.11 13.90
CA LEU A 36 10.12 -7.40 13.73
C LEU A 36 10.48 -8.77 14.28
N GLY A 37 9.91 -9.17 15.42
CA GLY A 37 10.05 -10.52 15.96
C GLY A 37 9.55 -11.59 15.00
N GLY A 38 8.39 -11.37 14.38
CA GLY A 38 7.84 -12.25 13.35
C GLY A 38 8.72 -12.33 12.09
N MET A 39 9.21 -11.19 11.59
CA MET A 39 10.13 -11.14 10.45
C MET A 39 11.45 -11.85 10.76
N MET A 40 12.01 -11.63 11.95
CA MET A 40 13.25 -12.28 12.40
C MET A 40 13.06 -13.79 12.52
N PHE A 41 11.94 -14.26 13.09
CA PHE A 41 11.61 -15.68 13.16
C PHE A 41 11.56 -16.33 11.76
N LEU A 42 10.86 -15.69 10.81
CA LEU A 42 10.77 -16.18 9.43
C LEU A 42 12.13 -16.17 8.73
N TYR A 43 12.96 -15.15 8.97
CA TYR A 43 14.29 -15.04 8.40
C TYR A 43 15.23 -16.13 8.92
N SER A 44 15.17 -16.44 10.21
CA SER A 44 15.93 -17.52 10.85
C SER A 44 15.50 -18.91 10.37
N ARG A 45 14.25 -19.05 9.92
CA ARG A 45 13.69 -20.30 9.37
C ARG A 45 13.64 -20.33 7.84
N ARG A 46 14.31 -19.39 7.15
CA ARG A 46 14.24 -19.22 5.69
C ARG A 46 14.57 -20.45 4.85
N ASP A 47 15.25 -21.44 5.43
CA ASP A 47 15.60 -22.68 4.76
C ASP A 47 14.44 -23.67 4.62
N MET A 48 13.34 -23.45 5.35
CA MET A 48 12.13 -24.26 5.19
C MET A 48 11.58 -24.12 3.75
N PRO A 49 11.26 -25.24 3.08
CA PRO A 49 10.79 -25.22 1.68
C PRO A 49 9.59 -24.28 1.45
N ILE A 50 8.68 -24.21 2.41
CA ILE A 50 7.52 -23.32 2.38
C ILE A 50 7.89 -21.83 2.32
N LEU A 51 8.95 -21.40 3.02
CA LEU A 51 9.39 -20.01 3.05
C LEU A 51 10.24 -19.66 1.82
N ARG A 52 11.03 -20.61 1.32
CA ARG A 52 11.79 -20.43 0.07
C ARG A 52 10.87 -20.17 -1.14
N ILE A 53 9.75 -20.89 -1.20
CA ILE A 53 8.76 -20.73 -2.28
C ILE A 53 8.13 -19.32 -2.25
N ARG A 54 7.81 -18.81 -1.06
CA ARG A 54 7.17 -17.50 -0.86
C ARG A 54 8.05 -16.34 -1.32
N GLY A 55 9.36 -16.46 -1.17
CA GLY A 55 10.31 -15.41 -1.53
C GLY A 55 10.32 -14.26 -0.52
N LEU A 56 10.90 -14.53 0.66
CA LEU A 56 10.94 -13.61 1.80
C LEU A 56 11.37 -12.17 1.49
N PRO A 57 12.37 -11.89 0.63
CA PRO A 57 12.79 -10.50 0.38
C PRO A 57 11.66 -9.61 -0.14
N LEU A 58 10.83 -10.12 -1.04
CA LEU A 58 9.71 -9.36 -1.60
C LEU A 58 8.61 -9.14 -0.56
N SER A 59 8.30 -10.17 0.24
CA SER A 59 7.35 -10.04 1.34
C SER A 59 7.85 -9.06 2.40
N PHE A 60 9.13 -9.11 2.77
CA PHE A 60 9.71 -8.20 3.75
C PHE A 60 9.76 -6.77 3.25
N ALA A 61 10.09 -6.53 1.98
CA ALA A 61 10.03 -5.19 1.40
C ALA A 61 8.60 -4.62 1.42
N ALA A 62 7.59 -5.44 1.07
CA ALA A 62 6.19 -5.04 1.16
C ALA A 62 5.76 -4.71 2.60
N VAL A 63 6.05 -5.62 3.54
CA VAL A 63 5.71 -5.46 4.96
C VAL A 63 6.43 -4.25 5.56
N ALA A 64 7.69 -4.01 5.22
CA ALA A 64 8.44 -2.86 5.71
C ALA A 64 7.83 -1.53 5.25
N LEU A 65 7.50 -1.38 3.96
CA LEU A 65 6.85 -0.16 3.45
C LEU A 65 5.48 0.07 4.07
N LEU A 66 4.65 -0.98 4.15
CA LEU A 66 3.34 -0.90 4.81
C LEU A 66 3.48 -0.59 6.31
N HIS A 67 4.52 -1.10 6.97
CA HIS A 67 4.78 -0.82 8.37
C HIS A 67 5.24 0.62 8.59
N PHE A 68 6.12 1.17 7.73
CA PHE A 68 6.51 2.58 7.83
C PHE A 68 5.32 3.51 7.63
N TYR A 69 4.45 3.20 6.65
CA TYR A 69 3.20 3.90 6.47
C TYR A 69 2.31 3.83 7.72
N TRP A 70 2.05 2.61 8.20
CA TRP A 70 1.23 2.37 9.38
C TRP A 70 1.78 3.09 10.61
N PHE A 71 3.09 3.05 10.83
CA PHE A 71 3.75 3.70 11.96
C PHE A 71 3.61 5.22 11.88
N ALA A 72 3.85 5.82 10.72
CA ALA A 72 3.68 7.25 10.49
C ALA A 72 2.24 7.69 10.76
N VAL A 73 1.26 6.96 10.25
CA VAL A 73 -0.16 7.26 10.47
C VAL A 73 -0.60 7.03 11.92
N THR A 74 -0.14 5.95 12.55
CA THR A 74 -0.48 5.63 13.95
C THR A 74 0.05 6.70 14.89
N THR A 75 1.27 7.20 14.64
CA THR A 75 1.89 8.27 15.44
C THR A 75 1.53 9.67 14.92
N GLY A 76 0.78 9.78 13.82
CA GLY A 76 0.42 11.04 13.18
C GLY A 76 -0.39 11.98 14.07
N TYR A 77 -1.16 11.45 15.02
CA TYR A 77 -1.81 12.28 16.05
C TYR A 77 -0.79 13.07 16.88
N VAL A 78 0.35 12.47 17.21
CA VAL A 78 1.38 13.04 18.10
C VAL A 78 2.20 14.11 17.38
N TYR A 79 2.73 13.78 16.20
CA TYR A 79 3.70 14.63 15.50
C TYR A 79 3.09 15.41 14.33
N GLY A 80 1.85 15.09 13.92
CA GLY A 80 1.15 15.73 12.81
C GLY A 80 1.14 17.26 12.85
N PRO A 81 0.91 17.92 14.00
CA PRO A 81 0.99 19.38 14.11
C PRO A 81 2.38 19.96 13.75
N LEU A 82 3.46 19.23 14.03
CA LEU A 82 4.84 19.62 13.73
C LEU A 82 5.37 19.14 12.38
N MET A 83 4.70 18.15 11.78
CA MET A 83 5.20 17.55 10.54
C MET A 83 5.25 18.59 9.40
N PRO A 84 6.34 18.61 8.59
CA PRO A 84 6.37 19.42 7.38
C PRO A 84 5.19 19.09 6.46
N GLU A 85 4.55 20.11 5.90
CA GLU A 85 3.34 19.96 5.08
C GLU A 85 3.47 18.98 3.90
N VAL A 86 4.63 18.95 3.26
CA VAL A 86 4.89 18.15 2.06
C VAL A 86 5.17 16.69 2.42
N ALA A 87 5.55 16.39 3.67
CA ALA A 87 5.87 15.03 4.08
C ALA A 87 4.65 14.10 3.99
N GLU A 88 3.45 14.61 4.31
CA GLU A 88 2.18 13.89 4.17
C GLU A 88 2.01 13.34 2.76
N TYR A 89 2.19 14.23 1.78
CA TYR A 89 2.01 13.94 0.37
C TYR A 89 2.92 12.81 -0.10
N TRP A 90 4.17 12.80 0.35
CA TRP A 90 5.12 11.74 0.00
C TRP A 90 4.85 10.41 0.71
N ILE A 91 4.51 10.44 1.99
CA ILE A 91 4.20 9.24 2.77
C ILE A 91 3.00 8.51 2.16
N MET A 92 1.92 9.25 1.90
CA MET A 92 0.69 8.71 1.31
C MET A 92 0.84 8.38 -0.18
N GLY A 93 1.60 9.19 -0.93
CA GLY A 93 1.82 9.04 -2.38
C GLY A 93 2.80 7.93 -2.76
N ILE A 94 3.69 7.53 -1.84
CA ILE A 94 4.72 6.51 -2.09
C ILE A 94 4.57 5.30 -1.19
N TRP A 95 4.67 5.45 0.14
CA TRP A 95 4.86 4.31 1.04
C TRP A 95 3.66 3.36 0.99
N PHE A 96 2.45 3.91 1.02
CA PHE A 96 1.23 3.11 0.93
C PHE A 96 1.07 2.40 -0.43
N PRO A 97 1.02 3.09 -1.59
CA PRO A 97 0.80 2.43 -2.87
C PRO A 97 1.93 1.48 -3.24
N PHE A 98 3.18 1.78 -2.87
CA PHE A 98 4.30 0.86 -3.11
C PHE A 98 4.21 -0.38 -2.21
N GLY A 99 3.87 -0.19 -0.94
CA GLY A 99 3.63 -1.30 -0.02
C GLY A 99 2.55 -2.24 -0.53
N ILE A 100 1.41 -1.70 -0.98
CA ILE A 100 0.31 -2.46 -1.58
C ILE A 100 0.74 -3.16 -2.87
N ALA A 101 1.46 -2.47 -3.77
CA ALA A 101 1.93 -3.05 -5.03
C ALA A 101 2.89 -4.23 -4.79
N LEU A 102 3.86 -4.09 -3.89
CA LEU A 102 4.78 -5.16 -3.51
C LEU A 102 4.06 -6.30 -2.78
N PHE A 103 3.04 -5.99 -1.97
CA PHE A 103 2.23 -7.00 -1.29
C PHE A 103 1.45 -7.84 -2.30
N HIS A 104 0.83 -7.22 -3.30
CA HIS A 104 0.17 -7.94 -4.40
C HIS A 104 1.16 -8.75 -5.24
N ALA A 105 2.37 -8.24 -5.48
CA ALA A 105 3.44 -8.99 -6.13
C ALA A 105 3.80 -10.24 -5.31
N SER A 106 4.03 -10.08 -4.01
CA SER A 106 4.33 -11.19 -3.10
C SER A 106 3.23 -12.26 -3.11
N ASN A 107 1.96 -11.87 -3.14
CA ASN A 107 0.83 -12.80 -3.16
C ASN A 107 0.58 -13.43 -4.54
N SER A 108 0.92 -12.74 -5.62
CA SER A 108 0.77 -13.27 -6.99
C SER A 108 1.76 -14.40 -7.28
N ARG A 109 2.98 -14.30 -6.72
CA ARG A 109 3.97 -15.39 -6.78
C ARG A 109 3.43 -16.69 -6.19
N PHE A 110 2.65 -16.61 -5.11
CA PHE A 110 1.98 -17.76 -4.52
C PHE A 110 0.97 -18.40 -5.50
N LEU A 111 0.08 -17.61 -6.10
CA LEU A 111 -0.92 -18.12 -7.05
C LEU A 111 -0.28 -18.82 -8.26
N TYR A 112 0.87 -18.32 -8.72
CA TYR A 112 1.62 -18.98 -9.78
C TYR A 112 2.16 -20.35 -9.37
N VAL A 113 2.79 -20.44 -8.19
CA VAL A 113 3.33 -21.73 -7.72
C VAL A 113 2.21 -22.74 -7.49
N ALA A 114 1.08 -22.33 -6.90
CA ALA A 114 -0.08 -23.20 -6.71
C ALA A 114 -0.64 -23.71 -8.06
N ASN A 115 -0.72 -22.84 -9.07
CA ASN A 115 -1.13 -23.23 -10.42
C ASN A 115 -0.12 -24.13 -11.13
N ALA A 116 1.19 -23.91 -10.93
CA ALA A 116 2.24 -24.77 -11.45
C ALA A 116 2.16 -26.17 -10.82
N GLN A 117 2.03 -26.26 -9.50
CA GLN A 117 1.84 -27.53 -8.79
C GLN A 117 0.58 -28.27 -9.28
N LYS A 118 -0.55 -27.58 -9.44
CA LYS A 118 -1.78 -28.16 -9.99
C LYS A 118 -1.59 -28.71 -11.42
N ARG A 119 -0.79 -28.03 -12.25
CA ARG A 119 -0.43 -28.52 -13.59
C ARG A 119 0.42 -29.78 -13.51
N TYR A 120 1.42 -29.86 -12.64
CA TYR A 120 2.24 -31.07 -12.50
C TYR A 120 1.40 -32.26 -12.00
N VAL A 121 0.47 -32.05 -11.07
CA VAL A 121 -0.46 -33.10 -10.62
C VAL A 121 -1.39 -33.56 -11.75
N ASN A 122 -1.92 -32.63 -12.55
CA ASN A 122 -2.81 -32.96 -13.66
C ASN A 122 -2.07 -33.56 -14.88
N THR A 123 -0.82 -33.15 -15.13
CA THR A 123 0.03 -33.62 -16.23
C THR A 123 0.80 -34.90 -15.89
N ALA A 124 0.93 -35.26 -14.61
CA ALA A 124 1.46 -36.56 -14.19
C ALA A 124 0.68 -37.75 -14.78
N GLY A 125 -0.56 -37.54 -15.23
CA GLY A 125 -1.33 -38.55 -15.98
C GLY A 125 -1.17 -38.52 -17.51
N HIS A 126 -0.45 -37.56 -18.09
CA HIS A 126 -0.29 -37.39 -19.55
C HIS A 126 1.18 -37.10 -19.90
N ALA A 127 2.06 -38.06 -19.64
CA ALA A 127 3.46 -38.01 -20.03
C ALA A 127 3.62 -38.22 -21.56
N GLY A 128 3.14 -37.25 -22.35
CA GLY A 128 3.47 -37.11 -23.76
C GLY A 128 4.52 -36.01 -23.92
N TRP A 129 5.78 -36.40 -24.09
CA TRP A 129 6.91 -35.49 -24.25
C TRP A 129 6.90 -34.84 -25.64
N ASP A 130 6.28 -33.66 -25.78
CA ASP A 130 6.31 -32.92 -27.05
C ASP A 130 7.53 -31.97 -27.09
N ARG A 131 8.59 -32.41 -27.77
CA ARG A 131 9.91 -31.78 -27.82
C ARG A 131 10.01 -30.71 -28.93
N LYS A 132 9.09 -29.73 -28.94
CA LYS A 132 9.22 -28.55 -29.82
C LYS A 132 9.74 -27.35 -29.05
N ARG A 133 11.06 -27.15 -29.08
CA ARG A 133 11.70 -25.90 -28.61
C ARG A 133 11.09 -24.72 -29.38
N PRO A 134 10.57 -23.67 -28.71
CA PRO A 134 10.03 -22.52 -29.43
C PRO A 134 11.17 -21.78 -30.14
N ARG A 135 11.10 -21.72 -31.48
CA ARG A 135 11.92 -20.79 -32.30
C ARG A 135 11.75 -19.38 -31.71
N ILE A 136 12.86 -18.70 -31.42
CA ILE A 136 12.86 -17.30 -30.96
C ILE A 136 12.13 -16.46 -32.01
N ARG A 137 10.86 -16.14 -31.75
CA ARG A 137 10.03 -15.30 -32.64
C ARG A 137 10.29 -13.82 -32.31
N LYS A 138 10.53 -13.02 -33.36
CA LYS A 138 11.01 -11.62 -33.28
C LYS A 138 10.03 -10.62 -32.63
N THR A 139 8.80 -11.01 -32.29
CA THR A 139 7.78 -10.08 -31.78
C THR A 139 7.87 -9.87 -30.26
N LEU A 140 7.61 -8.64 -29.80
CA LEU A 140 7.60 -8.27 -28.37
C LEU A 140 6.61 -9.13 -27.57
N VAL A 141 5.46 -9.50 -28.16
CA VAL A 141 4.47 -10.40 -27.54
C VAL A 141 5.03 -11.82 -27.35
N ALA A 142 5.83 -12.33 -28.28
CA ALA A 142 6.46 -13.64 -28.13
C ALA A 142 7.53 -13.62 -27.03
N ARG A 143 8.36 -12.55 -26.98
CA ARG A 143 9.32 -12.32 -25.89
C ARG A 143 8.62 -12.24 -24.53
N TRP A 144 7.52 -11.48 -24.43
CA TRP A 144 6.70 -11.40 -23.21
C TRP A 144 6.14 -12.76 -22.79
N LYS A 145 5.66 -13.58 -23.73
CA LYS A 145 5.13 -14.92 -23.42
C LYS A 145 6.22 -15.86 -22.88
N MET A 146 7.47 -15.72 -23.32
CA MET A 146 8.60 -16.56 -22.89
C MET A 146 9.23 -16.15 -21.56
N LEU A 147 9.01 -14.93 -21.05
CA LEU A 147 9.57 -14.52 -19.75
C LEU A 147 9.04 -15.41 -18.62
N ASP A 148 9.86 -15.61 -17.59
CA ASP A 148 9.41 -16.28 -16.37
C ASP A 148 8.32 -15.45 -15.68
N TYR A 149 7.35 -16.12 -15.06
CA TYR A 149 6.23 -15.45 -14.40
C TYR A 149 6.72 -14.45 -13.35
N SER A 150 7.71 -14.83 -12.54
CA SER A 150 8.31 -13.94 -11.54
C SER A 150 8.86 -12.66 -12.17
N TYR A 151 9.51 -12.76 -13.34
CA TYR A 151 10.04 -11.59 -14.04
C TYR A 151 8.93 -10.73 -14.64
N LYS A 152 7.91 -11.34 -15.26
CA LYS A 152 6.74 -10.59 -15.76
C LYS A 152 6.04 -9.83 -14.64
N MET A 153 5.82 -10.49 -13.51
CA MET A 153 5.19 -9.90 -12.34
C MET A 153 6.00 -8.72 -11.80
N LEU A 154 7.31 -8.88 -11.59
CA LEU A 154 8.19 -7.79 -11.15
C LEU A 154 8.18 -6.63 -12.15
N LEU A 155 8.16 -6.91 -13.45
CA LEU A 155 8.10 -5.88 -14.49
C LEU A 155 6.76 -5.13 -14.46
N VAL A 156 5.62 -5.82 -14.41
CA VAL A 156 4.30 -5.17 -14.32
C VAL A 156 4.17 -4.33 -13.06
N VAL A 157 4.56 -4.89 -11.91
CA VAL A 157 4.50 -4.19 -10.62
C VAL A 157 5.46 -3.00 -10.61
N GLY A 158 6.68 -3.18 -11.12
CA GLY A 158 7.67 -2.11 -11.24
C GLY A 158 7.23 -0.98 -12.17
N LEU A 159 6.59 -1.30 -13.30
CA LEU A 159 5.97 -0.29 -14.18
C LEU A 159 4.82 0.44 -13.48
N GLY A 160 3.98 -0.27 -12.74
CA GLY A 160 2.90 0.33 -11.95
C GLY A 160 3.43 1.29 -10.88
N MET A 161 4.46 0.86 -10.14
CA MET A 161 5.14 1.71 -9.15
C MET A 161 5.83 2.91 -9.82
N GLY A 162 6.47 2.72 -10.97
CA GLY A 162 7.09 3.80 -11.74
C GLY A 162 6.06 4.81 -12.25
N LEU A 163 4.92 4.34 -12.74
CA LEU A 163 3.79 5.20 -13.13
C LEU A 163 3.24 5.97 -11.93
N GLN A 164 3.06 5.30 -10.78
CA GLN A 164 2.60 5.96 -9.55
C GLN A 164 3.59 7.06 -9.12
N LEU A 165 4.89 6.78 -9.11
CA LEU A 165 5.91 7.76 -8.77
C LEU A 165 5.90 8.93 -9.74
N PHE A 166 5.80 8.65 -11.04
CA PHE A 166 5.69 9.67 -12.07
C PHE A 166 4.47 10.56 -11.85
N LEU A 167 3.29 10.00 -11.61
CA LEU A 167 2.06 10.76 -11.34
C LEU A 167 2.19 11.59 -10.06
N THR A 168 2.78 11.02 -9.00
CA THR A 168 3.01 11.71 -7.72
C THR A 168 3.97 12.90 -7.89
N LEU A 169 5.08 12.70 -8.60
CA LEU A 169 6.03 13.76 -8.93
C LEU A 169 5.41 14.83 -9.83
N PHE A 170 4.67 14.41 -10.85
CA PHE A 170 4.00 15.31 -11.77
C PHE A 170 3.01 16.21 -11.03
N MET A 171 2.15 15.64 -10.19
CA MET A 171 1.20 16.40 -9.37
C MET A 171 1.90 17.37 -8.41
N PHE A 172 3.00 16.92 -7.78
CA PHE A 172 3.81 17.77 -6.90
C PHE A 172 4.34 19.00 -7.63
N VAL A 173 5.00 18.81 -8.78
CA VAL A 173 5.62 19.88 -9.57
C VAL A 173 4.58 20.83 -10.19
N VAL A 174 3.43 20.29 -10.61
CA VAL A 174 2.40 21.05 -11.32
C VAL A 174 1.56 21.91 -10.37
N SER A 175 1.34 21.48 -9.12
CA SER A 175 0.51 22.23 -8.18
C SER A 175 1.34 23.29 -7.43
N ARG A 176 0.94 24.57 -7.59
CA ARG A 176 1.49 25.70 -6.80
C ARG A 176 1.16 25.58 -5.31
N LYS A 177 0.30 24.65 -4.94
CA LYS A 177 0.02 24.32 -3.56
C LYS A 177 1.26 23.88 -2.78
N PHE A 178 2.23 23.25 -3.45
CA PHE A 178 3.47 22.78 -2.83
C PHE A 178 4.66 23.71 -3.07
N HIS A 179 4.49 24.75 -3.90
CA HIS A 179 5.57 25.58 -4.41
C HIS A 179 5.14 27.05 -4.52
N SER A 180 5.91 27.96 -3.90
CA SER A 180 5.61 29.39 -3.96
C SER A 180 5.92 30.07 -5.31
N SER A 181 6.79 29.46 -6.13
CA SER A 181 7.36 30.12 -7.32
C SER A 181 6.97 29.53 -8.67
N PHE A 182 6.46 28.29 -8.74
CA PHE A 182 6.12 27.64 -10.01
C PHE A 182 4.96 26.65 -9.88
N GLY A 183 4.33 26.33 -11.01
CA GLY A 183 3.14 25.48 -11.12
C GLY A 183 1.98 26.20 -11.82
N ILE A 184 0.81 25.56 -11.88
CA ILE A 184 -0.39 26.09 -12.54
C ILE A 184 -1.06 27.19 -11.69
N PRO A 185 -1.28 28.40 -12.24
CA PRO A 185 -2.04 29.45 -11.59
C PRO A 185 -3.48 29.00 -11.25
N GLY A 186 -3.97 29.37 -10.06
CA GLY A 186 -5.27 28.93 -9.54
C GLY A 186 -5.21 27.71 -8.61
N THR A 187 -4.02 27.13 -8.41
CA THR A 187 -3.77 26.09 -7.39
C THR A 187 -3.05 26.63 -6.15
N GLU A 188 -2.77 27.93 -6.10
CA GLU A 188 -2.12 28.56 -4.95
C GLU A 188 -2.99 28.47 -3.69
N VAL A 189 -2.32 28.37 -2.54
CA VAL A 189 -2.96 28.56 -1.24
C VAL A 189 -2.25 29.71 -0.54
N SER A 190 -3.03 30.65 -0.01
CA SER A 190 -2.57 31.76 0.81
C SER A 190 -3.18 31.68 2.20
N GLY A 191 -2.52 32.28 3.19
CA GLY A 191 -2.96 32.30 4.58
C GLY A 191 -1.80 32.16 5.55
N THR A 192 -2.15 31.88 6.80
CA THR A 192 -1.22 31.48 7.85
C THR A 192 -0.61 30.11 7.56
N TYR A 193 0.51 29.78 8.22
CA TYR A 193 1.18 28.49 8.06
C TYR A 193 0.23 27.29 8.23
N MET A 194 -0.64 27.32 9.24
CA MET A 194 -1.57 26.23 9.54
C MET A 194 -2.73 26.15 8.53
N GLU A 195 -3.17 27.27 7.96
CA GLU A 195 -4.18 27.28 6.88
C GLU A 195 -3.61 26.67 5.60
N VAL A 196 -2.39 27.05 5.22
CA VAL A 196 -1.70 26.50 4.05
C VAL A 196 -1.49 24.99 4.21
N LYS A 197 -1.00 24.57 5.38
CA LYS A 197 -0.81 23.15 5.73
C LYS A 197 -2.11 22.35 5.67
N THR A 198 -3.19 22.88 6.25
CA THR A 198 -4.51 22.22 6.22
C THR A 198 -5.04 22.10 4.80
N ALA A 199 -4.82 23.12 3.96
CA ALA A 199 -5.22 23.07 2.56
C ALA A 199 -4.41 22.04 1.78
N GLN A 200 -3.08 21.96 1.98
CA GLN A 200 -2.17 21.02 1.31
C GLN A 200 -2.56 19.55 1.51
N GLY A 201 -3.04 19.19 2.69
CA GLY A 201 -3.60 17.85 2.99
C GLY A 201 -4.97 17.56 2.34
N ARG A 202 -5.37 18.34 1.33
CA ARG A 202 -6.61 18.15 0.56
C ARG A 202 -6.39 18.45 -0.91
N GLY A 203 -7.35 18.08 -1.74
CA GLY A 203 -7.47 18.60 -3.10
C GLY A 203 -7.38 17.52 -4.17
N TRP A 204 -7.42 17.96 -5.42
CA TRP A 204 -7.39 17.08 -6.58
C TRP A 204 -6.01 16.44 -6.78
N GLU A 205 -4.95 17.01 -6.20
CA GLU A 205 -3.57 16.51 -6.25
C GLU A 205 -3.44 15.07 -5.73
N TRP A 206 -4.36 14.67 -4.86
CA TRP A 206 -4.42 13.36 -4.21
C TRP A 206 -5.05 12.27 -5.07
N TRP A 207 -5.63 12.62 -6.23
CA TRP A 207 -6.37 11.68 -7.06
C TRP A 207 -5.58 10.41 -7.44
N PRO A 208 -4.26 10.42 -7.72
CA PRO A 208 -3.56 9.20 -8.12
C PRO A 208 -3.59 8.17 -6.99
N SER A 209 -3.32 8.61 -5.76
CA SER A 209 -3.30 7.76 -4.57
C SER A 209 -4.70 7.25 -4.24
N VAL A 210 -5.71 8.14 -4.25
CA VAL A 210 -7.12 7.79 -3.98
C VAL A 210 -7.63 6.77 -5.00
N PHE A 211 -7.40 7.02 -6.29
CA PHE A 211 -7.85 6.17 -7.38
C PHE A 211 -7.29 4.75 -7.24
N TRP A 212 -5.97 4.62 -7.01
CA TRP A 212 -5.37 3.30 -6.87
C TRP A 212 -5.83 2.58 -5.61
N GLN A 213 -5.94 3.29 -4.48
CA GLN A 213 -6.46 2.71 -3.23
C GLN A 213 -7.86 2.12 -3.43
N LEU A 214 -8.77 2.86 -4.06
CA LEU A 214 -10.12 2.39 -4.36
C LEU A 214 -10.12 1.25 -5.39
N PHE A 215 -9.32 1.36 -6.45
CA PHE A 215 -9.22 0.30 -7.45
C PHE A 215 -8.77 -1.04 -6.84
N TRP A 216 -7.72 -1.03 -6.00
CA TRP A 216 -7.25 -2.24 -5.34
C TRP A 216 -8.26 -2.78 -4.33
N ALA A 217 -8.80 -1.92 -3.46
CA ALA A 217 -9.73 -2.34 -2.42
C ALA A 217 -11.08 -2.80 -2.96
N TRP A 218 -11.62 -2.16 -4.00
CA TRP A 218 -13.01 -2.37 -4.44
C TRP A 218 -13.18 -3.08 -5.79
N ILE A 219 -12.12 -3.19 -6.60
CA ILE A 219 -12.18 -3.97 -7.85
C ILE A 219 -11.35 -5.25 -7.71
N VAL A 220 -10.09 -5.10 -7.31
CA VAL A 220 -9.17 -6.23 -7.26
C VAL A 220 -9.45 -7.14 -6.07
N ALA A 221 -9.66 -6.60 -4.87
CA ALA A 221 -9.89 -7.42 -3.68
C ALA A 221 -11.15 -8.31 -3.80
N PRO A 222 -12.32 -7.83 -4.28
CA PRO A 222 -13.47 -8.69 -4.54
C PRO A 222 -13.20 -9.77 -5.60
N THR A 223 -12.44 -9.44 -6.64
CA THR A 223 -12.04 -10.42 -7.67
C THR A 223 -11.15 -11.52 -7.07
N ILE A 224 -10.21 -11.16 -6.19
CA ILE A 224 -9.35 -12.12 -5.49
C ILE A 224 -10.19 -12.98 -4.53
N LEU A 225 -11.08 -12.36 -3.73
CA LEU A 225 -12.00 -13.06 -2.84
C LEU A 225 -12.83 -14.08 -3.61
N TRP A 226 -13.43 -13.67 -4.74
CA TRP A 226 -14.23 -14.55 -5.59
C TRP A 226 -13.44 -15.78 -6.05
N ARG A 227 -12.21 -15.56 -6.56
CA ARG A 227 -11.31 -16.63 -7.03
C ARG A 227 -10.80 -17.52 -5.89
N ALA A 228 -10.63 -16.98 -4.68
CA ALA A 228 -10.10 -17.72 -3.53
C ALA A 228 -11.10 -18.67 -2.87
N ARG A 229 -12.42 -18.52 -3.10
CA ARG A 229 -13.45 -19.31 -2.40
C ARG A 229 -13.31 -20.82 -2.57
N GLY A 230 -12.89 -21.29 -3.74
CA GLY A 230 -12.74 -22.72 -4.05
C GLY A 230 -11.35 -23.32 -3.79
N LEU A 231 -10.39 -22.54 -3.27
CA LEU A 231 -9.05 -23.04 -3.00
C LEU A 231 -9.01 -23.74 -1.63
N ARG A 232 -8.51 -24.98 -1.60
CA ARG A 232 -8.16 -25.68 -0.34
C ARG A 232 -6.67 -25.51 -0.14
N ASP A 233 -6.29 -24.84 0.93
CA ASP A 233 -4.91 -24.50 1.25
C ASP A 233 -4.58 -24.97 2.66
N THR A 234 -3.52 -25.78 2.78
CA THR A 234 -3.04 -26.33 4.05
C THR A 234 -2.10 -25.38 4.79
N GLN A 235 -1.62 -24.33 4.12
CA GLN A 235 -0.62 -23.39 4.64
C GLN A 235 -1.21 -22.09 5.18
N GLY A 236 -2.55 -21.95 5.18
CA GLY A 236 -3.26 -20.79 5.73
C GLY A 236 -3.14 -19.50 4.90
N TRP A 237 -2.50 -19.55 3.72
CA TRP A 237 -2.32 -18.41 2.83
C TRP A 237 -3.63 -17.89 2.24
N ARG A 238 -4.58 -18.78 1.95
CA ARG A 238 -5.96 -18.40 1.60
C ARG A 238 -6.57 -17.51 2.67
N THR A 239 -6.47 -17.91 3.94
CA THR A 239 -7.03 -17.17 5.07
C THR A 239 -6.37 -15.81 5.22
N GLN A 240 -5.03 -15.75 5.09
CA GLN A 240 -4.28 -14.47 5.09
C GLN A 240 -4.76 -13.52 3.99
N THR A 241 -4.95 -14.04 2.77
CA THR A 241 -5.41 -13.23 1.63
C THR A 241 -6.84 -12.74 1.84
N ILE A 242 -7.74 -13.61 2.32
CA ILE A 242 -9.12 -13.22 2.63
C ILE A 242 -9.16 -12.15 3.71
N ALA A 243 -8.42 -12.34 4.81
CA ALA A 243 -8.37 -11.38 5.90
C ALA A 243 -7.87 -10.00 5.42
N CYS A 244 -6.82 -9.97 4.60
CA CYS A 244 -6.30 -8.73 4.02
C CYS A 244 -7.28 -8.05 3.05
N CYS A 245 -7.98 -8.82 2.21
CA CYS A 245 -8.99 -8.26 1.32
C CYS A 245 -10.18 -7.69 2.11
N LEU A 246 -10.64 -8.38 3.15
CA LEU A 246 -11.73 -7.91 4.00
C LEU A 246 -11.34 -6.67 4.82
N SER A 247 -10.09 -6.60 5.29
CA SER A 247 -9.61 -5.41 5.98
C SER A 247 -9.56 -4.19 5.04
N GLY A 248 -9.06 -4.36 3.82
CA GLY A 248 -8.99 -3.27 2.84
C GLY A 248 -10.36 -2.77 2.33
N LEU A 249 -11.37 -3.65 2.30
CA LEU A 249 -12.71 -3.30 1.78
C LEU A 249 -13.42 -2.21 2.59
N HIS A 250 -13.30 -2.26 3.92
CA HIS A 250 -13.95 -1.27 4.79
C HIS A 250 -13.06 -0.05 5.07
N ALA A 251 -11.73 -0.22 5.06
CA ALA A 251 -10.76 0.85 5.30
C ALA A 251 -10.95 2.05 4.36
N ALA A 252 -10.99 1.84 3.04
CA ALA A 252 -11.08 2.94 2.07
C ALA A 252 -12.38 3.78 2.19
N PRO A 253 -13.58 3.18 2.31
CA PRO A 253 -14.80 3.93 2.62
C PRO A 253 -14.72 4.68 3.96
N MET A 254 -14.20 4.04 5.01
CA MET A 254 -14.12 4.65 6.34
C MET A 254 -13.14 5.82 6.38
N TRP A 255 -12.02 5.73 5.67
CA TRP A 255 -11.10 6.85 5.45
C TRP A 255 -11.80 8.04 4.76
N LEU A 256 -12.55 7.79 3.67
CA LEU A 256 -13.34 8.84 2.99
C LEU A 256 -14.41 9.44 3.92
N VAL A 257 -15.09 8.61 4.70
CA VAL A 257 -16.07 9.06 5.70
C VAL A 257 -15.36 9.93 6.77
N GLY A 258 -14.19 9.52 7.24
CA GLY A 258 -13.34 10.32 8.13
C GLY A 258 -13.00 11.70 7.55
N LEU A 259 -12.68 11.78 6.26
CA LEU A 259 -12.31 13.03 5.60
C LEU A 259 -13.47 13.97 5.30
N TYR A 260 -14.63 13.42 4.94
CA TYR A 260 -15.73 14.17 4.32
C TYR A 260 -17.00 14.25 5.17
N ALA A 261 -17.26 13.31 6.09
CA ALA A 261 -18.45 13.34 6.91
C ALA A 261 -18.27 14.28 8.12
N PRO A 262 -19.07 15.35 8.28
CA PRO A 262 -18.94 16.27 9.40
C PRO A 262 -19.07 15.59 10.78
N GLY A 263 -19.85 14.51 10.86
CA GLY A 263 -20.03 13.73 12.08
C GLY A 263 -18.75 13.04 12.58
N MET A 264 -17.74 12.88 11.72
CA MET A 264 -16.46 12.29 12.10
C MET A 264 -15.48 13.29 12.73
N ALA A 265 -15.80 14.59 12.75
CA ALA A 265 -14.89 15.61 13.27
C ALA A 265 -14.40 15.29 14.70
N ARG A 266 -15.31 14.92 15.61
CA ARG A 266 -14.96 14.54 16.99
C ARG A 266 -14.14 13.27 17.09
N VAL A 267 -14.28 12.36 16.12
CA VAL A 267 -13.49 11.13 16.07
C VAL A 267 -12.09 11.45 15.60
N ASN A 268 -11.97 12.32 14.59
CA ASN A 268 -10.70 12.74 14.00
C ASN A 268 -9.79 13.50 14.98
N ASP A 269 -10.35 14.05 16.05
CA ASP A 269 -9.59 14.65 17.15
C ASP A 269 -8.73 13.62 17.89
N TYR A 270 -9.03 12.32 17.80
CA TYR A 270 -8.31 11.25 18.49
C TYR A 270 -7.83 10.13 17.56
N PHE A 271 -8.55 9.91 16.46
CA PHE A 271 -8.33 8.87 15.47
C PHE A 271 -8.30 9.49 14.07
N ILE A 272 -7.10 9.77 13.56
CA ILE A 272 -6.95 10.53 12.32
C ILE A 272 -7.43 9.70 11.10
N PRO A 273 -7.97 10.33 10.04
CA PRO A 273 -8.59 9.58 8.94
C PRO A 273 -7.74 8.45 8.31
N PRO A 274 -6.43 8.59 8.09
CA PRO A 274 -5.62 7.52 7.51
C PRO A 274 -5.47 6.26 8.39
N GLN A 275 -5.86 6.32 9.67
CA GLN A 275 -5.78 5.16 10.59
C GLN A 275 -6.83 4.08 10.29
N TRP A 276 -7.85 4.39 9.48
CA TRP A 276 -8.85 3.43 8.97
C TRP A 276 -8.26 2.48 7.93
#